data_AF-A0A5N9BLE5-F1
#
_entry.id   AF-A0A5N9BLE5-F1
#
_cell.length_a   1.000
_cell.length_b   1.000
_cell.length_c   1.000
_cell.angle_alpha   90.00
_cell.angle_beta   90.00
_cell.angle_gamma   90.00
#
_symmetry.space_group_name_H-M   'P 1'
#
loop_
_entity.id
_entity.type
_entity.pdbx_description
1 polymer ?
#
loop_
_entity_poly.entity_id
_entity_poly.type
_entity_poly.pdbx_seq_one_letter_code
_entity_poly.pdbx_strand_id
1 'polypeptide(L)' 'MAQNNGNAPSQHIGNTVLVVTMEVDAEDEEEFNKWYNEQHLPERMAIPGYVSARRFKLEDGNNALKYLCI' A
#
# COMPACT_ATOMS: atom_id res chain seq x y z
N MET A 1 21.27 -27.11 -4.09
CA MET A 1 20.36 -26.61 -3.04
C MET A 1 21.00 -25.37 -2.41
N ALA A 2 20.95 -24.22 -3.08
CA ALA A 2 21.47 -22.97 -2.53
C ALA A 2 20.32 -22.22 -1.87
N GLN A 3 20.31 -22.12 -0.54
CA GLN A 3 19.39 -21.24 0.16
C GLN A 3 19.89 -19.81 -0.03
N ASN A 4 19.22 -19.06 -0.88
CA ASN A 4 19.46 -17.65 -1.09
C ASN A 4 18.76 -16.87 0.03
N ASN A 5 19.37 -16.79 1.21
CA ASN A 5 18.97 -15.85 2.26
C ASN A 5 19.41 -14.42 1.90
N GLY A 6 18.93 -13.94 0.75
CA GLY A 6 19.07 -12.56 0.35
C GLY A 6 18.23 -11.67 1.26
N ASN A 7 18.84 -10.58 1.71
CA ASN A 7 18.31 -9.52 2.56
C ASN A 7 17.00 -8.91 2.02
N ALA A 8 15.88 -9.63 2.14
CA ALA A 8 14.57 -9.09 1.87
C ALA A 8 14.29 -7.99 2.91
N PRO A 9 13.81 -6.80 2.49
CA PRO A 9 13.50 -5.74 3.45
C PRO A 9 12.49 -6.27 4.46
N SER A 10 12.86 -6.30 5.75
CA SER A 10 11.92 -6.66 6.79
C SER A 10 10.96 -5.49 6.99
N GLN A 11 9.66 -5.78 6.90
CA GLN A 11 8.66 -4.79 7.24
C GLN A 11 8.60 -4.68 8.75
N HIS A 12 8.68 -3.45 9.27
CA HIS A 12 8.44 -3.21 10.68
C HIS A 12 6.92 -3.32 10.93
N ILE A 13 6.50 -4.42 11.56
CA ILE A 13 5.09 -4.73 11.83
C ILE A 13 4.75 -4.22 13.23
N GLY A 14 3.75 -3.34 13.33
CA GLY A 14 3.21 -2.88 14.61
C GLY A 14 2.15 -3.83 15.17
N ASN A 15 1.62 -3.49 16.35
CA ASN A 15 0.58 -4.28 17.02
C ASN A 15 -0.81 -4.17 16.37
N THR A 16 -0.98 -3.28 15.39
CA THR A 16 -2.26 -2.99 14.75
C THR A 16 -2.04 -2.71 13.28
N VAL A 17 -2.97 -3.16 12.43
CA VAL A 17 -2.97 -2.92 10.98
C VAL A 17 -4.24 -2.15 10.63
N LEU A 18 -4.09 -1.04 9.92
CA LEU A 18 -5.19 -0.32 9.30
C LEU A 18 -5.34 -0.84 7.87
N VAL A 19 -6.45 -1.50 7.57
CA VAL A 19 -6.74 -2.01 6.23
C VAL A 19 -7.67 -1.03 5.52
N VAL A 20 -7.26 -0.54 4.35
CA VAL A 20 -8.06 0.33 3.49
C VAL A 20 -8.15 -0.29 2.11
N THR A 21 -9.36 -0.42 1.58
CA THR A 21 -9.61 -0.88 0.21
C THR A 21 -10.37 0.18 -0.57
N MET A 22 -10.01 0.36 -1.85
CA MET A 22 -10.54 1.47 -2.65
C MET A 22 -10.83 1.02 -4.08
N GLU A 23 -11.84 1.65 -4.66
CA GLU A 23 -12.14 1.65 -6.08
C GLU A 23 -12.29 3.11 -6.53
N VAL A 24 -11.82 3.40 -7.74
CA VAL A 24 -11.70 4.76 -8.28
C VAL A 24 -12.10 4.70 -9.75
N ASP A 25 -12.85 5.70 -10.19
CA ASP A 25 -13.27 5.82 -11.58
C ASP A 25 -12.04 5.94 -12.49
N ALA A 26 -12.16 5.39 -13.70
CA ALA A 26 -11.02 5.30 -14.62
C ALA A 26 -10.47 6.67 -15.02
N GLU A 27 -11.31 7.70 -15.03
CA GLU A 27 -10.93 9.09 -15.35
C GLU A 27 -10.08 9.75 -14.25
N ASP A 28 -10.25 9.32 -13.00
CA ASP A 28 -9.55 9.89 -11.83
C ASP A 28 -8.32 9.04 -11.40
N GLU A 29 -8.10 7.87 -11.99
CA GLU A 29 -7.11 6.90 -11.50
C GLU A 29 -5.68 7.46 -11.50
N GLU A 30 -5.29 8.22 -12.53
CA GLU A 30 -3.95 8.81 -12.60
C GLU A 30 -3.73 9.85 -11.49
N GLU A 31 -4.67 10.78 -11.33
CA GLU A 31 -4.62 11.81 -10.30
C GLU A 31 -4.65 11.19 -8.90
N PHE A 32 -5.53 10.20 -8.68
CA PHE A 32 -5.59 9.44 -7.44
C PHE A 32 -4.25 8.78 -7.11
N ASN A 33 -3.62 8.11 -8.08
CA ASN A 33 -2.33 7.44 -7.86
C ASN A 33 -1.24 8.44 -7.49
N LYS A 34 -1.20 9.58 -8.18
CA LYS A 34 -0.25 10.65 -7.91
C LYS A 34 -0.43 11.23 -6.52
N TRP A 35 -1.65 11.65 -6.18
CA TRP A 35 -1.98 12.16 -4.86
C TRP A 35 -1.68 11.15 -3.76
N TYR A 36 -2.03 9.87 -3.96
CA TYR A 36 -1.83 8.84 -2.94
C TYR A 36 -0.35 8.64 -2.63
N ASN A 37 0.48 8.59 -3.67
CA ASN A 37 1.91 8.31 -3.52
C ASN A 37 2.72 9.53 -3.07
N GLU A 38 2.37 10.72 -3.57
CA GLU A 38 3.16 11.94 -3.34
C GLU A 38 2.70 12.76 -2.13
N GLN A 39 1.43 12.61 -1.70
CA GLN A 39 0.86 13.42 -0.62
C GLN A 39 0.25 12.56 0.49
N HIS A 40 -0.77 11.76 0.17
CA HIS A 40 -1.53 11.03 1.19
C HIS A 40 -0.66 10.08 2.03
N LEU A 41 0.09 9.21 1.37
CA LEU A 41 0.92 8.21 2.06
C LEU A 41 2.04 8.88 2.88
N PRO A 42 2.80 9.86 2.35
CA PRO A 42 3.74 10.64 3.16
C PRO A 42 3.10 11.31 4.37
N GLU A 43 1.92 11.92 4.24
CA GLU A 43 1.20 12.54 5.35
C GLU A 43 0.83 11.52 6.43
N ARG A 44 0.38 10.32 6.07
CA ARG A 44 0.10 9.24 7.04
C ARG A 44 1.37 8.79 7.75
N MET A 45 2.45 8.60 7.01
CA MET A 45 3.74 8.16 7.56
C MET A 45 4.39 9.21 8.46
N ALA A 46 3.98 10.48 8.38
CA ALA A 46 4.42 11.53 9.29
C ALA A 46 3.70 11.53 10.66
N ILE A 47 2.58 10.81 10.79
CA ILE A 47 1.80 10.76 12.03
C ILE A 47 2.48 9.82 13.03
N PRO A 48 2.74 10.26 14.29
CA PRO A 48 3.28 9.38 15.32
C PRO A 48 2.43 8.13 15.52
N GLY A 49 3.05 6.96 15.41
CA GLY A 49 2.41 5.65 15.57
C GLY A 49 2.27 4.85 14.26
N TYR A 50 2.35 5.50 13.09
CA TYR A 50 2.51 4.77 11.83
C TYR A 50 3.95 4.26 11.71
N VAL A 51 4.11 2.95 11.54
CA VAL A 51 5.43 2.28 11.52
C VAL A 51 5.85 1.79 10.15
N SER A 52 4.89 1.45 9.29
CA SER A 52 5.08 1.14 7.88
C SER A 52 3.75 1.28 7.15
N ALA A 53 3.80 1.42 5.84
CA ALA A 53 2.64 1.32 4.98
C ALA A 53 3.01 0.70 3.64
N ARG A 54 2.09 -0.03 3.03
CA ARG A 54 2.24 -0.64 1.71
C ARG A 54 0.93 -0.59 0.95
N ARG A 55 1.03 -0.17 -0.31
CA ARG A 55 -0.08 -0.13 -1.24
C ARG A 55 0.07 -1.22 -2.30
N PHE A 56 -1.03 -1.87 -2.61
CA PHE A 56 -1.15 -2.90 -3.63
C PHE A 56 -2.19 -2.46 -4.65
N LYS A 57 -1.91 -2.78 -5.91
CA LYS A 57 -2.85 -2.69 -7.03
C LYS A 57 -3.13 -4.12 -7.48
N LEU A 58 -4.40 -4.46 -7.67
CA LEU A 58 -4.80 -5.74 -8.21
C LEU A 58 -4.29 -5.84 -9.65
N GLU A 59 -3.52 -6.90 -9.97
CA GLU A 59 -3.07 -7.16 -11.34
C GLU A 59 -4.15 -7.87 -12.18
N ASP A 60 -4.84 -8.84 -11.58
CA ASP A 60 -5.92 -9.61 -12.22
C ASP A 60 -6.91 -10.11 -11.16
N GLY A 61 -8.18 -10.25 -11.55
CA GLY A 61 -9.27 -10.74 -10.70
C GLY A 61 -10.58 -9.97 -10.88
N ASN A 62 -11.68 -10.72 -11.01
CA ASN A 62 -13.04 -10.18 -10.98
C ASN A 62 -13.60 -10.23 -9.56
N ASN A 63 -14.41 -9.24 -9.17
CA ASN A 63 -15.09 -9.11 -7.86
C ASN A 63 -14.20 -8.72 -6.66
N ALA A 64 -13.10 -8.01 -6.86
CA ALA A 64 -12.32 -7.41 -5.79
C ALA A 64 -12.05 -5.93 -6.06
N LEU A 65 -11.96 -5.14 -4.99
CA LEU A 65 -11.58 -3.72 -5.09
C LEU A 65 -10.14 -3.60 -5.61
N LYS A 66 -9.94 -2.66 -6.53
CA LYS A 66 -8.69 -2.52 -7.30
C LYS A 66 -7.47 -2.18 -6.45
N TYR A 67 -7.66 -1.52 -5.30
CA TYR A 67 -6.57 -1.11 -4.43
C TYR A 67 -6.73 -1.61 -3.00
N LEU A 68 -5.60 -1.95 -2.38
CA LEU A 68 -5.44 -2.27 -0.96
C LEU A 68 -4.27 -1.45 -0.39
N CYS A 69 -4.44 -0.85 0.78
CA CYS A 69 -3.37 -0.27 1.57
C CYS A 69 -3.39 -0.86 2.99
N ILE A 70 -2.22 -1.19 3.50
CA ILE A 70 -1.97 -1.63 4.88
C ILE A 70 -0.82 -0.87 5.51
#